data_AF-A0A7M1ATV8-F1
#
_entry.id   AF-A0A7M1ATV8-F1
#
_cell.length_a   1.000
_cell.length_b   1.000
_cell.length_c   1.000
_cell.angle_alpha   90.00
_cell.angle_beta   90.00
_cell.angle_gamma   90.00
#
_symmetry.space_group_name_H-M   'P 1'
#
loop_
_entity.id
_entity.type
_entity.pdbx_description
1 polymer ?
#
loop_
_entity_poly.entity_id
_entity_poly.type
_entity_poly.pdbx_seq_one_letter_code
_entity_poly.pdbx_strand_id
1 'polypeptide(L)'
;MKEETYRLFEAATLEEIVSAIIAELDTRNESPFWKEKVGPFTSAVLSVLIPLRDKGILFDPQGAKKEVLTPELFLEWSDFVSLKMLVFTIAKSNEANQLLRTKLSEEDCKKYIPIDLETLGTYLSKYSVNLENEALDFPIANYNLHQGVSNVIKSLL
;
A
#
# COMPACT_ATOMS: atom_id res chain seq x y z
N MET A 1 12.71 2.29 -13.53
CA MET A 1 11.36 1.73 -13.79
C MET A 1 10.96 2.04 -15.21
N LYS A 2 10.18 1.16 -15.83
CA LYS A 2 9.74 1.29 -17.24
C LYS A 2 8.51 2.21 -17.32
N GLU A 3 8.33 2.93 -18.44
CA GLU A 3 7.13 3.77 -18.66
C GLU A 3 5.82 2.98 -18.56
N GLU A 4 5.83 1.73 -19.00
CA GLU A 4 4.70 0.81 -18.92
C GLU A 4 4.23 0.62 -17.46
N THR A 5 5.17 0.55 -16.51
CA THR A 5 4.87 0.43 -15.08
C THR A 5 4.15 1.66 -14.55
N TYR A 6 4.52 2.88 -14.99
CA TYR A 6 3.82 4.09 -14.56
C TYR A 6 2.37 4.11 -15.07
N ARG A 7 2.16 3.79 -16.35
CA ARG A 7 0.80 3.72 -16.94
C ARG A 7 -0.07 2.70 -16.23
N LEU A 8 0.53 1.57 -15.84
CA LEU A 8 -0.16 0.53 -15.10
C LEU A 8 -0.65 1.06 -13.74
N PHE A 9 0.22 1.68 -12.93
CA PHE A 9 -0.19 2.19 -11.62
C PHE A 9 -1.16 3.38 -11.70
N GLU A 10 -1.05 4.20 -12.75
CA GLU A 10 -1.90 5.37 -12.97
C GLU A 10 -3.37 5.00 -13.24
N ALA A 11 -3.63 3.96 -14.03
CA ALA A 11 -4.99 3.69 -14.53
C ALA A 11 -5.51 2.27 -14.29
N ALA A 12 -4.64 1.29 -14.04
CA ALA A 12 -5.07 -0.11 -13.96
C ALA A 12 -5.77 -0.43 -12.63
N THR A 13 -6.51 -1.53 -12.64
CA THR A 13 -7.19 -2.11 -11.49
C THR A 13 -6.22 -2.84 -10.57
N LEU A 14 -6.69 -3.19 -9.36
CA LEU A 14 -5.91 -3.96 -8.39
C LEU A 14 -5.44 -5.28 -8.99
N GLU A 15 -6.35 -6.00 -9.64
CA GLU A 15 -6.10 -7.33 -10.22
C GLU A 15 -5.06 -7.25 -11.35
N GLU A 16 -5.14 -6.23 -12.20
CA GLU A 16 -4.19 -6.00 -13.29
C GLU A 16 -2.78 -5.70 -12.76
N ILE A 17 -2.66 -4.82 -11.76
CA ILE A 17 -1.35 -4.47 -11.18
C ILE A 17 -0.74 -5.70 -10.49
N VAL A 18 -1.52 -6.41 -9.67
CA VAL A 18 -1.05 -7.62 -8.97
C VAL A 18 -0.64 -8.69 -9.99
N SER A 19 -1.43 -8.92 -11.03
CA SER A 19 -1.13 -9.92 -12.07
C SER A 19 0.14 -9.57 -12.83
N ALA A 20 0.36 -8.29 -13.16
CA ALA A 20 1.59 -7.86 -13.83
C ALA A 20 2.83 -8.09 -12.97
N ILE A 21 2.77 -7.80 -11.67
CA ILE A 21 3.89 -8.02 -10.74
C ILE A 21 4.16 -9.53 -10.57
N ILE A 22 3.11 -10.35 -10.46
CA ILE A 22 3.25 -11.81 -10.37
C ILE A 22 3.84 -12.40 -11.67
N ALA A 23 3.40 -11.92 -12.84
CA ALA A 23 3.96 -12.34 -14.11
C ALA A 23 5.46 -12.00 -14.22
N GLU A 24 5.89 -10.83 -13.76
CA GLU A 24 7.31 -10.46 -13.73
C GLU A 24 8.12 -11.27 -12.70
N LEU A 25 7.51 -11.71 -11.59
CA LEU A 25 8.13 -12.68 -10.68
C LEU A 25 8.34 -14.04 -11.34
N ASP A 26 7.39 -14.48 -12.16
CA ASP A 26 7.47 -15.74 -12.88
C ASP A 26 8.56 -15.73 -13.94
N THR A 27 8.74 -14.61 -14.66
CA THR A 27 9.79 -14.48 -15.68
C THR A 27 11.20 -14.51 -15.09
N ARG A 28 11.37 -14.06 -13.85
CA ARG A 28 12.69 -14.04 -13.16
C ARG A 28 13.06 -15.33 -12.45
N ASN A 29 12.20 -16.35 -12.49
CA ASN A 29 12.41 -17.63 -11.80
C ASN A 29 12.73 -17.45 -10.30
N GLU A 30 12.10 -16.45 -9.67
CA GLU A 30 12.23 -16.19 -8.24
C GLU A 30 11.68 -17.36 -7.41
N SER A 31 12.19 -17.51 -6.19
CA SER A 31 11.78 -18.58 -5.28
C SER A 31 10.24 -18.58 -5.08
N PRO A 32 9.58 -19.76 -5.04
CA PRO A 32 8.15 -19.86 -4.72
C PRO A 32 7.75 -19.11 -3.45
N PHE A 33 8.67 -19.04 -2.48
CA PHE A 33 8.49 -18.27 -1.25
C PHE A 33 8.16 -16.79 -1.51
N TRP A 34 8.84 -16.13 -2.45
CA TRP A 34 8.59 -14.71 -2.74
C TRP A 34 7.28 -14.50 -3.49
N LYS A 35 6.90 -15.44 -4.36
CA LYS A 35 5.64 -15.40 -5.10
C LYS A 35 4.43 -15.43 -4.16
N GLU A 36 4.48 -16.28 -3.13
CA GLU A 36 3.43 -16.37 -2.10
C GLU A 36 3.35 -15.13 -1.20
N LYS A 37 4.39 -14.29 -1.16
CA LYS A 37 4.46 -13.11 -0.28
C LYS A 37 4.16 -11.81 -1.01
N VAL A 38 4.69 -11.63 -2.22
CA VAL A 38 4.58 -10.39 -2.99
C VAL A 38 3.14 -10.12 -3.43
N GLY A 39 2.41 -11.15 -3.89
CA GLY A 39 1.02 -10.99 -4.33
C GLY A 39 0.11 -10.44 -3.24
N PRO A 40 -0.02 -11.13 -2.08
CA PRO A 40 -0.82 -10.65 -0.95
C PRO A 40 -0.39 -9.28 -0.42
N PHE A 41 0.92 -9.01 -0.41
CA PHE A 41 1.44 -7.71 0.01
C PHE A 41 1.02 -6.59 -0.93
N THR A 42 1.21 -6.79 -2.24
CA THR A 42 0.82 -5.82 -3.26
C THR A 42 -0.68 -5.54 -3.19
N SER A 43 -1.49 -6.60 -3.07
CA SER A 43 -2.94 -6.49 -2.90
C SER A 43 -3.31 -5.69 -1.66
N ALA A 44 -2.63 -5.89 -0.53
CA ALA A 44 -2.92 -5.19 0.72
C ALA A 44 -2.62 -3.69 0.66
N VAL A 45 -1.53 -3.29 0.01
CA VAL A 45 -1.20 -1.87 -0.18
C VAL A 45 -2.18 -1.23 -1.18
N LEU A 46 -2.41 -1.89 -2.31
CA LEU A 46 -3.25 -1.36 -3.39
C LEU A 46 -4.73 -1.31 -3.03
N SER A 47 -5.22 -2.17 -2.13
CA SER A 47 -6.60 -2.10 -1.65
C SER A 47 -6.94 -0.75 -1.00
N VAL A 48 -5.93 -0.01 -0.55
CA VAL A 48 -6.08 1.35 -0.01
C VAL A 48 -5.69 2.42 -1.03
N LEU A 49 -4.56 2.24 -1.72
CA LEU A 49 -4.06 3.29 -2.64
C LEU A 49 -4.96 3.49 -3.87
N ILE A 50 -5.60 2.44 -4.39
CA ILE A 50 -6.47 2.57 -5.56
C ILE A 50 -7.73 3.39 -5.24
N PRO A 51 -8.49 3.12 -4.16
CA PRO A 51 -9.60 3.99 -3.78
C PRO A 51 -9.19 5.47 -3.59
N LEU A 52 -8.01 5.72 -3.00
CA LEU A 52 -7.49 7.07 -2.84
C LEU A 52 -7.14 7.73 -4.18
N ARG A 53 -6.54 6.97 -5.10
CA ARG A 53 -6.23 7.39 -6.48
C ARG A 53 -7.49 7.77 -7.24
N ASP A 54 -8.47 6.89 -7.26
CA ASP A 54 -9.70 7.06 -8.04
C ASP A 54 -10.53 8.26 -7.53
N LYS A 55 -10.28 8.70 -6.30
CA LYS A 55 -10.87 9.90 -5.69
C LYS A 55 -9.99 11.15 -5.78
N GLY A 56 -8.78 11.05 -6.33
CA GLY A 56 -7.84 12.17 -6.47
C GLY A 56 -7.34 12.73 -5.13
N ILE A 57 -7.28 11.88 -4.10
CA ILE A 57 -6.89 12.23 -2.73
C ILE A 57 -5.68 11.42 -2.25
N LEU A 58 -4.81 11.02 -3.19
CA LEU A 58 -3.56 10.35 -2.86
C LEU A 58 -2.64 11.24 -2.05
N PHE A 59 -1.86 10.60 -1.19
CA PHE A 59 -0.84 11.23 -0.38
C PHE A 59 0.35 10.30 -0.16
N ASP A 60 1.51 10.88 0.14
CA ASP A 60 2.69 10.16 0.58
C ASP A 60 2.72 9.92 2.09
N PRO A 61 3.66 9.12 2.62
CA PRO A 61 3.79 8.91 4.06
C PRO A 61 4.05 10.18 4.88
N GLN A 62 4.45 11.28 4.25
CA GLN A 62 4.62 12.60 4.89
C GLN A 62 3.33 13.44 4.84
N GLY A 63 2.24 12.87 4.31
CA GLY A 63 0.92 13.46 4.18
C GLY A 63 0.79 14.45 3.01
N ALA A 64 1.80 14.60 2.16
CA ALA A 64 1.72 15.54 1.03
C ALA A 64 0.90 14.93 -0.11
N LYS A 65 0.07 15.76 -0.75
CA LYS A 65 -0.79 15.34 -1.86
C LYS A 65 0.03 14.82 -3.04
N LYS A 66 -0.47 13.77 -3.68
CA LYS A 66 0.01 13.27 -4.96
C LYS A 66 -1.14 13.24 -5.96
N GLU A 67 -0.85 13.59 -7.20
CA GLU A 67 -1.86 13.60 -8.27
C GLU A 67 -2.03 12.22 -8.91
N VAL A 68 -0.95 11.44 -8.96
CA VAL A 68 -0.90 10.15 -9.65
C VAL A 68 -0.32 9.09 -8.71
N LEU A 69 -0.89 7.88 -8.77
CA LEU A 69 -0.29 6.71 -8.14
C LEU A 69 0.89 6.27 -9.00
N THR A 70 2.11 6.50 -8.52
CA THR A 70 3.32 6.02 -9.18
C THR A 70 3.85 4.77 -8.48
N PRO A 71 4.67 3.96 -9.17
CA PRO A 71 5.35 2.83 -8.54
C PRO A 71 6.23 3.24 -7.34
N GLU A 72 6.84 4.43 -7.36
CA GLU A 72 7.59 4.96 -6.21
C GLU A 72 6.69 5.24 -5.02
N LEU A 73 5.53 5.87 -5.24
CA LEU A 73 4.57 6.11 -4.17
C LEU A 73 4.12 4.79 -3.54
N PHE A 74 3.86 3.78 -4.36
CA PHE A 74 3.57 2.43 -3.87
C PHE A 74 4.74 1.86 -3.02
N LEU A 75 5.99 2.04 -3.46
CA LEU A 75 7.16 1.58 -2.70
C LEU A 75 7.39 2.35 -1.40
N GLU A 76 7.05 3.64 -1.34
CA GLU A 76 7.10 4.45 -0.11
C GLU A 76 6.13 3.91 0.95
N TRP A 77 4.95 3.48 0.51
CA TRP A 77 3.96 2.80 1.36
C TRP A 77 4.27 1.33 1.63
N SER A 78 5.22 0.76 0.89
CA SER A 78 5.66 -0.63 1.06
C SER A 78 6.57 -0.82 2.27
N ASP A 79 7.11 0.25 2.86
CA ASP A 79 7.77 0.15 4.16
C ASP A 79 6.77 -0.24 5.25
N PHE A 80 7.17 -1.11 6.16
CA PHE A 80 6.25 -1.68 7.13
C PHE A 80 5.78 -0.66 8.19
N VAL A 81 6.62 0.34 8.52
CA VAL A 81 6.22 1.47 9.37
C VAL A 81 5.21 2.32 8.61
N SER A 82 5.48 2.65 7.33
CA SER A 82 4.54 3.37 6.48
C SER A 82 3.19 2.64 6.36
N LEU A 83 3.21 1.33 6.17
CA LEU A 83 1.99 0.53 6.02
C LEU A 83 1.16 0.51 7.31
N LYS A 84 1.82 0.42 8.47
CA LYS A 84 1.17 0.59 9.78
C LYS A 84 0.57 2.00 9.90
N MET A 85 1.31 3.05 9.55
CA MET A 85 0.78 4.41 9.57
C MET A 85 -0.44 4.56 8.66
N LEU A 86 -0.43 3.92 7.49
CA LEU A 86 -1.53 3.93 6.54
C LEU A 86 -2.79 3.33 7.14
N VAL A 87 -2.72 2.11 7.70
CA VAL A 87 -3.93 1.44 8.24
C VAL A 87 -4.58 2.26 9.36
N PHE A 88 -3.79 2.83 10.27
CA PHE A 88 -4.31 3.66 11.36
C PHE A 88 -4.86 5.00 10.86
N THR A 89 -4.23 5.59 9.86
CA THR A 89 -4.70 6.84 9.25
C THR A 89 -6.05 6.64 8.57
N ILE A 90 -6.20 5.56 7.80
CA ILE A 90 -7.46 5.23 7.14
C ILE A 90 -8.53 4.80 8.15
N ALA A 91 -8.18 4.05 9.20
CA ALA A 91 -9.13 3.68 10.25
C ALA A 91 -9.73 4.92 10.94
N LYS A 92 -8.88 5.88 11.33
CA LYS A 92 -9.35 7.16 11.89
C LYS A 92 -10.14 8.00 10.88
N SER A 93 -9.75 7.94 9.62
CA SER A 93 -10.47 8.64 8.54
C SER A 93 -11.85 8.04 8.28
N ASN A 94 -11.98 6.71 8.38
CA ASN A 94 -13.25 5.98 8.29
C ASN A 94 -14.21 6.41 9.41
N GLU A 95 -13.72 6.46 10.66
CA GLU A 95 -14.51 6.91 11.80
C GLU A 95 -14.96 8.37 11.65
N ALA A 96 -14.06 9.24 11.18
CA ALA A 96 -14.33 10.67 10.99
C ALA A 96 -15.10 11.00 9.71
N ASN A 97 -15.27 10.03 8.80
CA ASN A 97 -15.79 10.24 7.43
C ASN A 97 -15.09 11.37 6.66
N GLN A 98 -13.80 11.58 6.94
CA GLN A 98 -12.97 12.60 6.35
C GLN A 98 -11.51 12.13 6.38
N LEU A 99 -10.74 12.43 5.34
CA LEU A 99 -9.32 12.07 5.34
C LEU A 99 -8.57 12.88 6.41
N LEU A 100 -7.90 12.18 7.33
CA LEU A 100 -7.12 12.77 8.43
C LEU A 100 -5.63 12.52 8.24
N ARG A 101 -4.80 13.24 9.02
CA ARG A 101 -3.33 13.09 9.07
C ARG A 101 -2.64 13.31 7.72
N THR A 102 -3.25 14.12 6.87
CA THR A 102 -2.69 14.57 5.60
C THR A 102 -2.58 16.08 5.57
N LYS A 103 -1.83 16.59 4.60
CA LYS A 103 -1.66 18.01 4.29
C LYS A 103 -2.53 18.41 3.09
N LEU A 104 -3.55 17.62 2.79
CA LEU A 104 -4.49 17.92 1.72
C LEU A 104 -5.38 19.09 2.12
N SER A 105 -5.97 19.75 1.13
CA SER A 105 -6.95 20.80 1.37
C SER A 105 -8.19 20.22 2.06
N GLU A 106 -8.91 21.03 2.84
CA GLU A 106 -10.17 20.58 3.46
C GLU A 106 -11.19 20.11 2.41
N GLU A 107 -11.19 20.71 1.22
CA GLU A 107 -12.05 20.33 0.10
C GLU A 107 -11.73 18.91 -0.39
N ASP A 108 -10.44 18.56 -0.48
CA ASP A 108 -10.02 17.21 -0.85
C ASP A 108 -10.33 16.21 0.26
N CYS A 109 -10.08 16.56 1.53
CA CYS A 109 -10.36 15.65 2.64
C CYS A 109 -11.84 15.27 2.75
N LYS A 110 -12.77 16.17 2.37
CA LYS A 110 -14.22 15.92 2.34
C LYS A 110 -14.66 14.98 1.20
N LYS A 111 -13.85 14.78 0.17
CA LYS A 111 -14.12 13.79 -0.90
C LYS A 111 -13.92 12.35 -0.42
N TYR A 112 -13.35 12.18 0.78
CA TYR A 112 -13.11 10.89 1.37
C TYR A 112 -14.40 10.09 1.55
N ILE A 113 -14.33 8.82 1.20
CA ILE A 113 -15.37 7.83 1.46
C ILE A 113 -14.69 6.71 2.24
N PRO A 114 -15.37 6.10 3.24
CA PRO A 114 -14.80 5.00 3.98
C PRO A 114 -14.24 3.90 3.08
N ILE A 115 -12.99 3.55 3.32
CA ILE A 115 -12.25 2.52 2.58
C ILE A 115 -12.31 1.22 3.37
N ASP A 116 -12.58 0.11 2.70
CA ASP A 116 -12.51 -1.20 3.33
C ASP A 116 -11.06 -1.56 3.69
N LEU A 117 -10.85 -1.84 4.97
CA LEU A 117 -9.55 -2.20 5.54
C LEU A 117 -9.39 -3.70 5.77
N GLU A 118 -10.35 -4.55 5.43
CA GLU A 118 -10.28 -5.99 5.69
C GLU A 118 -9.02 -6.63 5.08
N THR A 119 -8.70 -6.29 3.83
CA THR A 119 -7.53 -6.84 3.13
C THR A 119 -6.22 -6.42 3.81
N LEU A 120 -6.05 -5.12 4.07
CA LEU A 120 -4.85 -4.58 4.71
C LEU A 120 -4.73 -5.04 6.17
N GLY A 121 -5.81 -5.00 6.93
CA GLY A 121 -5.87 -5.43 8.32
C GLY A 121 -5.59 -6.92 8.49
N THR A 122 -6.16 -7.77 7.64
CA THR A 122 -5.88 -9.21 7.62
C THR A 122 -4.42 -9.48 7.30
N TYR A 123 -3.86 -8.74 6.34
CA TYR A 123 -2.44 -8.84 6.00
C TYR A 123 -1.56 -8.47 7.20
N LEU A 124 -1.77 -7.29 7.80
CA LEU A 124 -0.96 -6.80 8.93
C LEU A 124 -1.08 -7.70 10.18
N SER A 125 -2.28 -8.23 10.45
CA SER A 125 -2.52 -9.15 11.57
C SER A 125 -1.71 -10.45 11.44
N LYS A 126 -1.52 -10.97 10.22
CA LYS A 126 -0.67 -12.15 9.97
C LYS A 126 0.80 -11.90 10.34
N TYR A 127 1.23 -10.65 10.35
CA TYR A 127 2.58 -10.23 10.74
C TYR A 127 2.63 -9.62 12.15
N SER A 128 1.67 -9.99 13.00
CA SER A 128 1.60 -9.63 14.42
C SER A 128 1.59 -8.11 14.68
N VAL A 129 1.08 -7.33 13.73
CA VAL A 129 0.83 -5.91 13.96
C VAL A 129 -0.45 -5.78 14.79
N ASN A 130 -0.35 -5.08 15.91
CA ASN A 130 -1.52 -4.77 16.70
C ASN A 130 -2.31 -3.65 16.01
N LEU A 131 -3.56 -3.92 15.62
CA LEU A 131 -4.46 -2.96 14.98
C LEU A 131 -5.32 -2.16 15.97
N GLU A 132 -5.32 -2.54 17.24
CA GLU A 132 -6.06 -1.87 18.32
C GLU A 132 -5.19 -0.82 19.03
N ASN A 133 -3.87 -1.03 19.08
CA ASN A 133 -2.93 -0.17 19.76
C ASN A 133 -1.79 0.28 18.83
N GLU A 134 -1.93 1.50 18.30
CA GLU A 134 -0.97 2.16 17.42
C GLU A 134 0.43 2.29 18.04
N ALA A 135 0.55 2.37 19.37
CA ALA A 135 1.82 2.56 20.06
C ALA A 135 2.65 1.27 20.21
N LEU A 136 2.06 0.09 19.95
CA LEU A 136 2.79 -1.17 20.03
C LEU A 136 3.59 -1.44 18.76
N ASP A 137 4.87 -1.71 18.93
CA ASP A 137 5.72 -2.13 17.82
C ASP A 137 5.45 -3.57 17.39
N PHE A 138 5.82 -3.86 16.14
CA PHE A 138 5.80 -5.20 15.56
C PHE A 138 7.15 -5.92 15.76
N PRO A 139 7.18 -7.26 15.70
CA PRO A 139 8.43 -8.00 15.81
C PRO A 139 9.44 -7.65 14.70
N ILE A 140 10.71 -7.45 15.07
CA ILE A 140 11.81 -7.11 14.14
C ILE A 140 11.96 -8.16 13.01
N ALA A 141 11.69 -9.43 13.30
CA ALA A 141 11.74 -10.50 12.30
C ALA A 141 10.77 -10.26 11.13
N ASN A 142 9.56 -9.74 11.42
CA ASN A 142 8.56 -9.45 10.40
C ASN A 142 8.95 -8.22 9.57
N TYR A 143 9.61 -7.24 10.19
CA TYR A 143 10.18 -6.09 9.48
C TYR A 143 11.24 -6.52 8.47
N ASN A 144 12.18 -7.40 8.85
CA ASN A 144 13.22 -7.88 7.92
C ASN A 144 12.64 -8.65 6.73
N LEU A 145 11.61 -9.48 6.97
CA LEU A 145 10.90 -10.16 5.90
C LEU A 145 10.24 -9.16 4.94
N HIS A 146 9.60 -8.13 5.48
CA HIS A 146 9.01 -7.04 4.71
C HIS A 146 10.01 -6.28 3.86
N GLN A 147 11.19 -5.96 4.41
CA GLN A 147 12.28 -5.36 3.64
C GLN A 147 12.70 -6.25 2.46
N GLY A 148 12.74 -7.57 2.66
CA GLY A 148 12.95 -8.53 1.58
C GLY A 148 11.88 -8.45 0.48
N VAL A 149 10.59 -8.44 0.86
CA VAL A 149 9.46 -8.33 -0.08
C VAL A 149 9.53 -7.02 -0.87
N SER A 150 9.74 -5.89 -0.19
CA SER A 150 9.84 -4.57 -0.84
C SER A 150 11.03 -4.48 -1.79
N ASN A 151 12.17 -5.10 -1.45
CA ASN A 151 13.32 -5.16 -2.35
C ASN A 151 13.07 -6.01 -3.60
N VAL A 152 12.40 -7.15 -3.44
CA VAL A 152 11.98 -7.98 -4.57
C VAL A 152 11.09 -7.14 -5.49
N ILE A 153 10.05 -6.49 -4.96
CA ILE A 153 9.13 -5.68 -5.78
C ILE A 153 9.85 -4.53 -6.46
N LYS A 154 10.71 -3.81 -5.75
CA LYS A 154 11.54 -2.75 -6.32
C LYS A 154 12.41 -3.24 -7.47
N SER A 155 12.87 -4.49 -7.45
CA SER A 155 13.64 -5.05 -8.55
C SER A 155 12.80 -5.34 -9.79
N LEU A 156 11.49 -5.61 -9.62
CA LEU A 156 10.55 -5.95 -10.69
C LEU A 156 10.05 -4.72 -11.47
N LEU A 157 9.81 -3.62 -10.75
CA LEU A 157 9.26 -2.36 -11.27
C LEU A 157 10.29 -1.54 -12.08
#